data_AF-A0A1F4ZXP9-F1
#
_entry.id   AF-A0A1F4ZXP9-F1
#
_cell.length_a   1.000
_cell.length_b   1.000
_cell.length_c   1.000
_cell.angle_alpha   90.00
_cell.angle_beta   90.00
_cell.angle_gamma   90.00
#
_symmetry.space_group_name_H-M   'P 1'
#
loop_
_entity.id
_entity.type
_entity.pdbx_description
1 polymer ?
#
loop_
_entity_poly.entity_id
_entity_poly.type
_entity_poly.pdbx_seq_one_letter_code
_entity_poly.pdbx_strand_id
1 'polypeptide(L)' 'MGIDWIKLVRKYKALWVALKDDEKTVIASGRTAKEAWTKAAKKGYSRPILTHIPSKVIPYVGQTHEVFL' A
#
# COMPACT_ATOMS: atom_id res chain seq x y z
N MET A 1 9.08 -16.23 1.00
CA MET A 1 7.65 -16.30 0.64
C MET A 1 7.10 -14.88 0.60
N GLY A 2 6.51 -14.44 -0.51
CA GLY A 2 6.06 -13.05 -0.69
C GLY A 2 4.69 -12.78 -0.07
N ILE A 3 4.38 -11.50 0.14
CA ILE A 3 3.04 -11.07 0.57
C ILE A 3 2.15 -10.94 -0.66
N ASP A 4 0.98 -11.57 -0.66
CA ASP A 4 -0.03 -11.38 -1.73
C ASP A 4 -0.81 -10.08 -1.49
N TRP A 5 -0.40 -9.02 -2.19
CA TRP A 5 -1.04 -7.70 -2.14
C TRP A 5 -2.22 -7.56 -3.12
N ILE A 6 -2.54 -8.55 -3.96
CA ILE A 6 -3.55 -8.42 -5.04
C ILE A 6 -4.90 -7.99 -4.46
N LYS A 7 -5.31 -8.63 -3.35
CA LYS A 7 -6.60 -8.32 -2.69
C LYS A 7 -6.63 -6.90 -2.12
N LEU A 8 -5.52 -6.46 -1.53
CA LEU A 8 -5.37 -5.13 -0.94
C LEU A 8 -5.42 -4.07 -2.04
N VAL A 9 -4.61 -4.24 -3.09
CA VAL A 9 -4.60 -3.34 -4.25
C VAL A 9 -6.00 -3.25 -4.86
N ARG A 10 -6.71 -4.37 -5.05
CA ARG A 10 -8.06 -4.36 -5.63
C ARG A 10 -9.08 -3.62 -4.78
N LYS A 11 -9.04 -3.78 -3.45
CA LYS A 11 -10.02 -3.22 -2.52
C LYS A 11 -9.76 -1.74 -2.18
N TYR A 12 -8.51 -1.32 -2.16
CA TYR A 12 -8.10 0.00 -1.66
C TYR A 12 -7.47 0.90 -2.73
N LYS A 13 -7.75 0.67 -4.02
CA LYS A 13 -7.23 1.50 -5.13
C LYS A 13 -7.40 3.00 -4.84
N ALA A 14 -6.34 3.77 -5.09
CA ALA A 14 -6.29 5.22 -4.92
C ALA A 14 -6.61 5.72 -3.49
N LEU A 15 -6.48 4.83 -2.49
CA LEU A 15 -6.64 5.19 -1.08
C LEU A 15 -5.31 5.08 -0.35
N TRP A 16 -5.22 5.83 0.74
CA TRP A 16 -4.29 5.56 1.81
C TRP A 16 -4.84 4.46 2.71
N VAL A 17 -4.01 3.49 3.04
CA VAL A 17 -4.28 2.45 4.03
C VAL A 17 -3.35 2.61 5.23
N ALA A 18 -3.87 2.32 6.41
CA ALA A 18 -3.11 2.13 7.63
C ALA A 18 -3.05 0.63 7.92
N LEU A 19 -1.83 0.10 7.96
CA LEU A 19 -1.51 -1.30 8.20
C LEU A 19 -1.00 -1.51 9.62
N LYS A 20 -1.18 -2.72 10.14
CA LYS A 20 -0.42 -3.20 11.30
C LYS A 20 1.06 -3.44 10.94
N ASP A 21 1.84 -3.73 11.96
CA ASP A 21 3.24 -4.17 11.88
C ASP A 21 3.45 -5.47 11.08
N ASP A 22 2.39 -6.27 10.88
CA ASP A 22 2.39 -7.45 10.00
C ASP A 22 2.37 -7.14 8.49
N GLU A 23 2.31 -5.85 8.12
CA GLU A 23 2.24 -5.31 6.74
C GLU A 23 1.07 -5.82 5.89
N LYS A 24 0.10 -6.54 6.49
CA LYS A 24 -0.98 -7.23 5.77
C LYS A 24 -2.36 -6.82 6.25
N THR A 25 -2.49 -6.52 7.54
CA THR A 25 -3.76 -6.24 8.17
C THR A 25 -4.10 -4.76 8.05
N VAL A 26 -5.07 -4.44 7.18
CA VAL A 26 -5.60 -3.07 7.05
C VAL A 26 -6.54 -2.75 8.21
N ILE A 27 -6.14 -1.79 9.04
CA ILE A 27 -6.90 -1.33 10.21
C ILE A 27 -7.71 -0.07 9.93
N ALA A 28 -7.32 0.75 8.94
CA ALA A 28 -8.11 1.88 8.45
C ALA A 28 -7.74 2.27 7.02
N SER A 29 -8.61 3.05 6.36
CA SER A 29 -8.33 3.66 5.06
C SER A 29 -8.96 5.06 4.91
N GLY A 30 -8.40 5.86 4.01
CA GLY A 30 -8.85 7.23 3.74
C GLY A 30 -8.36 7.75 2.39
N ARG A 31 -8.90 8.89 1.96
CA ARG A 31 -8.45 9.56 0.72
C ARG A 31 -7.10 10.25 0.91
N THR A 32 -6.72 10.52 2.15
CA THR A 32 -5.44 11.12 2.52
C THR A 32 -4.74 10.30 3.60
N ALA A 33 -3.42 10.45 3.70
CA ALA A 33 -2.63 9.85 4.77
C ALA A 33 -3.18 10.20 6.17
N LYS A 34 -3.55 11.47 6.35
CA LYS A 34 -4.12 12.01 7.59
C LYS A 34 -5.44 11.32 7.95
N GLU A 35 -6.34 11.11 6.99
CA GLU A 35 -7.59 10.40 7.26
C GLU A 35 -7.38 8.95 7.69
N ALA A 36 -6.49 8.23 7.00
CA ALA A 36 -6.17 6.85 7.35
C ALA A 36 -5.53 6.77 8.76
N TRP A 37 -4.59 7.67 9.05
CA TRP A 37 -3.96 7.80 10.37
C TRP A 37 -4.97 8.09 11.47
N THR A 38 -5.79 9.14 11.32
CA THR A 38 -6.77 9.54 12.34
C THR A 38 -7.77 8.43 12.61
N LYS A 39 -8.23 7.70 11.58
CA LYS A 39 -9.12 6.55 11.75
C LYS A 39 -8.44 5.39 12.46
N ALA A 40 -7.15 5.13 12.21
CA ALA A 40 -6.38 4.12 12.91
C ALA A 40 -6.15 4.50 14.38
N ALA A 41 -5.78 5.75 14.65
CA ALA A 41 -5.58 6.28 16.00
C ALA A 41 -6.86 6.19 16.84
N LYS A 42 -8.03 6.51 16.27
CA LYS A 42 -9.35 6.34 16.93
C LYS A 42 -9.65 4.88 17.31
N LYS A 43 -8.98 3.91 16.68
CA LYS A 43 -9.09 2.47 16.99
C LYS A 43 -8.01 1.97 17.95
N GLY A 44 -7.21 2.87 18.53
CA GLY A 44 -6.14 2.52 19.48
C GLY A 44 -4.80 2.16 18.83
N TYR A 45 -4.64 2.35 17.53
CA TYR A 45 -3.37 2.07 16.84
C TYR A 45 -2.53 3.35 16.75
N SER A 46 -1.48 3.42 17.56
CA SER A 46 -0.64 4.61 17.71
C SER A 46 0.43 4.78 16.63
N ARG A 47 0.87 3.68 16.00
CA ARG A 47 1.95 3.66 15.02
C ARG A 47 1.65 2.76 13.81
N PRO A 48 0.58 3.02 13.04
CA PRO A 48 0.29 2.27 11.84
C PRO A 48 1.33 2.53 10.74
N ILE A 49 1.57 1.54 9.87
CA ILE A 49 2.31 1.73 8.62
C ILE A 49 1.35 2.36 7.61
N LEU A 50 1.68 3.54 7.07
CA LEU A 50 0.86 4.20 6.07
C LEU A 50 1.35 3.86 4.67
N THR A 51 0.43 3.45 3.80
CA THR A 51 0.75 3.11 2.40
C THR A 51 -0.29 3.70 1.47
N HIS A 52 0.16 4.39 0.43
CA HIS A 52 -0.72 4.84 -0.64
C HIS A 52 -0.82 3.76 -1.72
N ILE A 53 -2.04 3.32 -2.01
CA ILE A 53 -2.28 2.31 -3.04
C ILE A 53 -2.48 3.01 -4.39
N PRO A 54 -1.67 2.68 -5.41
CA PRO A 54 -1.79 3.33 -6.71
C PRO A 54 -3.16 3.06 -7.34
N SER A 55 -3.66 4.03 -8.11
CA SER A 55 -4.91 3.89 -8.85
C SER A 55 -4.80 2.88 -9.99
N LYS A 56 -3.60 2.74 -10.57
CA LYS A 56 -3.26 1.80 -11.64
C LYS A 56 -1.92 1.14 -11.33
N VAL A 57 -1.87 -0.18 -11.54
CA VAL A 57 -0.60 -0.92 -11.53
C VAL A 57 -0.09 -0.91 -12.96
N ILE A 58 0.97 -0.15 -13.20
CA ILE A 58 1.62 -0.07 -14.51
C ILE A 58 2.86 -0.96 -14.42
N PRO A 59 2.85 -2.16 -15.03
CA PRO A 59 4.02 -3.02 -15.03
C PRO A 59 5.14 -2.36 -15.83
N TYR A 60 6.35 -2.37 -15.28
CA TYR A 60 7.56 -2.01 -15.99
C TYR A 60 8.33 -3.28 -16.33
N VAL A 61 8.65 -3.48 -17.60
CA VAL A 61 9.46 -4.59 -18.09
C VAL A 61 10.71 -3.98 -18.73
N GLY A 62 11.85 -4.10 -18.05
CA GLY A 62 13.13 -3.65 -18.60
C GLY A 62 13.63 -4.60 -19.70
N GLN A 63 14.22 -4.05 -20.75
CA GLN A 63 14.97 -4.82 -21.74
C GLN A 63 16.46 -4.52 -21.56
N THR A 64 17.25 -5.54 -21.26
CA THR A 64 18.72 -5.45 -21.28
C THR A 64 19.15 -5.32 -22.74
N HIS A 65 19.85 -4.23 -23.07
CA HIS A 65 20.61 -4.14 -24.31
C HIS A 65 22.04 -4.54 -24.00
N GLU A 66 22.49 -5.66 -24.56
CA GLU A 66 23.92 -5.98 -24.60
C GLU A 66 24.57 -5.09 -25.65
N VAL A 67 25.37 -4.13 -25.19
CA VAL A 67 26.23 -3.34 -26.06
C VAL A 67 27.50 -4.15 -26.27
N PHE A 68 27.65 -4.76 -27.45
CA PHE A 68 28.92 -5.34 -27.88
C PHE A 68 29.85 -4.19 -28.27
N LEU A 69 30.95 -4.04 -27.52
CA LEU A 69 32.09 -3.17 -27.82
C LEU A 69 33.10 -3.91 -28.69
#